data_AF-A0A522UAK1-F1
#
_entry.id   AF-A0A522UAK1-F1
#
_cell.length_a   1.000
_cell.length_b   1.000
_cell.length_c   1.000
_cell.angle_alpha   90.00
_cell.angle_beta   90.00
_cell.angle_gamma   90.00
#
_symmetry.space_group_name_H-M   'P 1'
#
loop_
_entity.id
_entity.type
_entity.pdbx_description
1 polymer ?
#
loop_
_entity_poly.entity_id
_entity_poly.type
_entity_poly.pdbx_seq_one_letter_code
_entity_poly.pdbx_strand_id
1 'polypeptide(L)'
;MAVRTKPVRVFESDVPPIRLLAELHGGSPADVIHIAVAEYMHNHREKLAGVFAASQRAVASGDLKAITNVLESGARKLAADLAADLDQYR
;
A
#
# COMPACT_ATOMS: atom_id res chain seq x y z
N MET A 1 17.12 -19.23 -7.92
CA MET A 1 16.83 -17.89 -7.41
C MET A 1 15.88 -18.02 -6.23
N ALA A 2 16.24 -17.55 -5.03
CA ALA A 2 15.31 -17.52 -3.91
C ALA A 2 14.37 -16.32 -4.07
N VAL A 3 13.09 -16.56 -4.34
CA VAL A 3 12.07 -15.50 -4.39
C VAL A 3 11.87 -15.00 -2.96
N ARG A 4 12.24 -13.75 -2.69
CA ARG A 4 11.98 -13.10 -1.39
C ARG A 4 10.50 -12.79 -1.30
N THR A 5 9.75 -13.64 -0.61
CA THR A 5 8.34 -13.39 -0.30
C THR A 5 8.24 -12.60 1.00
N LYS A 6 7.28 -11.66 1.05
CA LYS A 6 6.89 -11.00 2.29
C LYS A 6 5.46 -11.42 2.63
N PRO A 7 5.16 -11.79 3.89
CA PRO A 7 3.79 -12.07 4.28
C PRO A 7 2.98 -10.77 4.21
N VAL A 8 1.84 -10.82 3.53
CA VAL A 8 0.86 -9.74 3.46
C VAL A 8 -0.34 -10.14 4.30
N ARG A 9 -0.79 -9.24 5.19
CA ARG A 9 -2.05 -9.41 5.92
C ARG A 9 -3.15 -8.76 5.08
N VAL A 10 -4.23 -9.50 4.88
CA VAL A 10 -5.39 -9.07 4.12
C VAL A 10 -6.57 -9.08 5.07
N PHE A 11 -7.44 -8.07 5.00
CA PHE A 11 -8.66 -8.06 5.81
C PHE A 11 -9.61 -9.16 5.34
N GLU A 12 -10.40 -9.70 6.27
CA GLU A 12 -11.30 -10.80 5.97
C GLU A 12 -12.34 -10.42 4.90
N SER A 13 -12.79 -9.16 4.88
CA SER A 13 -13.68 -8.59 3.87
C SER A 13 -13.13 -8.66 2.45
N ASP A 14 -11.80 -8.62 2.30
CA ASP A 14 -11.14 -8.51 1.00
C ASP A 14 -10.76 -9.89 0.44
N VAL A 15 -10.85 -10.94 1.25
CA VAL A 15 -10.54 -12.31 0.83
C VAL A 15 -11.48 -12.81 -0.28
N PRO A 16 -12.82 -12.69 -0.17
CA PRO A 16 -13.73 -13.12 -1.24
C PRO A 16 -13.49 -12.45 -2.60
N PRO A 17 -13.38 -11.10 -2.72
CA PRO A 17 -13.16 -10.47 -4.02
C PRO A 17 -11.80 -10.83 -4.62
N ILE A 18 -10.74 -10.96 -3.83
CA ILE A 18 -9.41 -11.37 -4.32
C ILE A 18 -9.47 -12.79 -4.91
N ARG A 19 -10.18 -13.71 -4.25
CA ARG A 19 -10.35 -15.08 -4.77
C ARG A 19 -11.11 -15.10 -6.09
N LEU A 20 -12.21 -14.35 -6.19
CA LEU A 20 -12.97 -14.24 -7.43
C LEU A 20 -12.10 -13.73 -8.58
N LEU A 21 -11.30 -12.69 -8.36
CA LEU A 21 -10.37 -12.17 -9.36
C LEU A 21 -9.32 -13.21 -9.77
N ALA A 22 -8.78 -13.96 -8.80
CA ALA A 22 -7.80 -15.01 -9.09
C ALA A 22 -8.41 -16.11 -9.99
N GLU A 23 -9.64 -16.51 -9.71
CA GLU A 23 -10.38 -17.48 -10.53
C GLU A 23 -10.64 -16.96 -11.96
N LEU A 24 -11.07 -15.70 -12.10
CA LEU A 24 -11.32 -15.07 -13.40
C LEU A 24 -10.04 -14.94 -14.24
N HIS A 25 -8.90 -14.67 -13.61
CA HIS A 25 -7.62 -14.54 -14.29
C HIS A 25 -6.86 -15.87 -14.46
N GLY A 26 -7.41 -16.99 -13.98
CA GLY A 26 -6.75 -18.29 -14.03
C GLY A 26 -5.43 -18.34 -13.26
N GLY A 27 -5.32 -17.57 -12.19
CA GLY A 27 -4.09 -17.39 -11.39
C GLY A 27 -4.29 -17.61 -9.90
N SER A 28 -3.30 -17.21 -9.11
CA SER A 28 -3.38 -17.27 -7.65
C SER A 28 -3.81 -15.92 -7.05
N PRO A 29 -4.38 -15.90 -5.82
CA PRO A 29 -4.59 -14.66 -5.07
C PRO A 29 -3.34 -13.80 -4.93
N ALA A 30 -2.16 -14.42 -4.87
CA ALA A 30 -0.90 -13.70 -4.82
C ALA A 30 -0.65 -12.93 -6.12
N ASP A 31 -0.96 -13.50 -7.28
CA ASP A 31 -0.77 -12.84 -8.59
C ASP A 31 -1.64 -11.59 -8.69
N VAL A 32 -2.90 -11.68 -8.24
CA VAL A 32 -3.82 -10.53 -8.17
C VAL A 32 -3.22 -9.40 -7.33
N ILE A 33 -2.69 -9.70 -6.14
CA ILE A 33 -2.06 -8.71 -5.26
C ILE A 33 -0.81 -8.11 -5.92
N HIS A 34 0.04 -8.93 -6.55
CA HIS A 34 1.25 -8.43 -7.21
C HIS A 34 0.93 -7.51 -8.39
N ILE A 35 -0.08 -7.85 -9.19
CA ILE A 35 -0.55 -7.02 -10.31
C ILE A 35 -1.07 -5.68 -9.77
N ALA A 36 -1.97 -5.72 -8.78
CA ALA A 36 -2.52 -4.51 -8.19
C ALA A 36 -1.44 -3.59 -7.59
N VAL A 37 -0.44 -4.18 -6.91
CA VAL A 37 0.70 -3.41 -6.39
C VAL A 37 1.55 -2.84 -7.52
N ALA A 38 1.84 -3.60 -8.58
CA ALA A 38 2.60 -3.13 -9.72
C ALA A 38 1.91 -1.96 -10.42
N GLU A 39 0.59 -2.05 -10.64
CA GLU A 39 -0.23 -0.98 -11.19
C GLU A 39 -0.23 0.25 -10.29
N TYR A 40 -0.41 0.06 -8.99
CA TYR A 40 -0.35 1.16 -8.03
C TYR A 40 1.00 1.89 -8.09
N MET A 41 2.11 1.13 -8.08
CA MET A 41 3.45 1.70 -8.17
C MET A 41 3.70 2.42 -9.50
N HIS A 42 3.17 1.88 -10.61
CA HIS A 42 3.28 2.50 -11.92
C HIS A 42 2.51 3.83 -11.97
N ASN A 43 1.24 3.81 -11.59
CA ASN A 43 0.33 4.95 -11.67
C ASN A 43 0.70 6.07 -10.68
N HIS A 44 1.40 5.74 -9.59
CA HIS A 44 1.80 6.69 -8.56
C HIS A 44 3.30 6.93 -8.51
N ARG A 45 4.06 6.49 -9.53
CA ARG A 45 5.54 6.52 -9.53
C ARG A 45 6.11 7.88 -9.14
N GLU A 46 5.61 8.96 -9.74
CA GLU A 46 6.13 10.31 -9.51
C GLU A 46 5.84 10.78 -8.08
N LYS A 47 4.63 10.54 -7.60
CA LYS A 47 4.24 10.86 -6.22
C LYS A 47 5.07 10.07 -5.20
N LEU A 48 5.25 8.78 -5.44
CA LEU A 48 6.07 7.91 -4.60
C LEU A 48 7.53 8.34 -4.60
N ALA A 49 8.09 8.70 -5.76
CA ALA A 49 9.44 9.22 -5.86
C ALA A 49 9.61 10.54 -5.10
N GLY A 50 8.61 11.44 -5.17
CA GLY A 50 8.59 12.69 -4.43
C GLY A 50 8.59 12.48 -2.91
N VAL A 51 7.70 11.62 -2.41
CA VAL A 51 7.64 11.28 -0.97
C VAL A 51 8.93 10.60 -0.50
N PHE A 52 9.47 9.68 -1.30
CA PHE A 52 10.71 8.98 -0.97
C PHE A 52 11.90 9.94 -0.89
N ALA A 53 12.07 10.82 -1.88
CA ALA A 53 13.15 11.82 -1.88
C ALA A 53 13.01 12.84 -0.74
N ALA A 54 11.78 13.22 -0.38
CA ALA A 54 11.53 14.08 0.78
C ALA A 54 11.89 13.36 2.10
N SER A 55 11.51 12.09 2.22
CA SER A 55 11.82 11.24 3.38
C SER A 55 13.33 11.04 3.55
N GLN A 56 14.04 10.73 2.47
CA GLN A 56 15.50 10.57 2.50
C GLN A 56 16.22 11.85 2.92
N ARG A 57 15.77 13.02 2.42
CA ARG A 57 16.33 14.31 2.83
C ARG A 57 16.11 14.56 4.31
N ALA A 58 14.90 14.31 4.83
CA ALA A 58 14.59 14.48 6.24
C ALA A 58 15.44 13.55 7.14
N VAL A 59 15.68 12.31 6.70
CA VAL A 59 16.57 11.36 7.39
C VAL A 59 18.02 11.85 7.37
N ALA A 60 18.52 12.26 6.21
CA ALA A 60 19.90 12.72 6.05
C ALA A 60 20.19 14.01 6.84
N SER A 61 19.21 14.91 6.96
CA SER A 61 19.32 16.14 7.74
C SER A 61 19.03 15.96 9.23
N GLY A 62 18.63 14.76 9.69
CA GLY A 62 18.22 14.52 11.07
C GLY A 62 16.96 15.29 11.48
N ASP A 63 16.12 15.71 10.52
CA ASP A 63 14.92 16.49 10.80
C ASP A 63 13.79 15.56 11.28
N LEU A 64 13.81 15.28 12.58
CA LEU A 64 12.83 14.42 13.26
C LEU A 64 11.39 14.94 13.09
N LYS A 65 11.18 16.26 12.95
CA LYS A 65 9.84 16.81 12.71
C LYS A 65 9.36 16.50 11.31
N ALA A 66 10.21 16.67 10.29
CA ALA A 66 9.86 16.29 8.92
C ALA A 66 9.61 14.78 8.78
N ILE A 67 10.42 13.94 9.45
CA ILE A 67 10.21 12.48 9.49
C ILE A 67 8.85 12.15 10.13
N THR A 68 8.56 12.75 11.28
CA THR A 68 7.29 12.52 11.99
C THR A 68 6.10 13.01 11.17
N ASN A 69 6.20 14.14 10.49
CA ASN A 69 5.14 14.65 9.62
C ASN A 69 4.87 13.74 8.40
N VAL A 70 5.91 13.16 7.80
CA VAL A 70 5.76 12.18 6.72
C VAL A 70 5.08 10.91 7.25
N LEU A 71 5.44 10.45 8.44
CA LEU A 71 4.81 9.28 9.07
C LEU A 71 3.37 9.55 9.51
N GLU A 72 3.10 10.70 10.12
CA GLU A 72 1.75 11.11 10.56
C GLU A 72 0.82 11.33 9.38
N SER A 73 1.28 11.94 8.29
CA SER A 73 0.46 12.10 7.09
C SER A 73 0.13 10.75 6.44
N GLY A 74 1.07 9.81 6.43
CA GLY A 74 0.81 8.42 6.02
C GLY A 74 -0.18 7.70 6.93
N ALA A 75 -0.01 7.80 8.25
CA ALA A 75 -0.87 7.15 9.24
C ALA A 75 -2.28 7.75 9.29
N ARG A 76 -2.42 9.08 9.20
CA ARG A 76 -3.73 9.75 9.15
C ARG A 76 -4.46 9.42 7.86
N LYS A 77 -3.76 9.34 6.73
CA LYS A 77 -4.37 8.94 5.47
C LYS A 77 -4.86 7.49 5.53
N LEU A 78 -4.06 6.57 6.06
CA LEU A 78 -4.47 5.19 6.28
C LEU A 78 -5.70 5.10 7.21
N ALA A 79 -5.73 5.88 8.29
CA ALA A 79 -6.86 5.92 9.21
C ALA A 79 -8.12 6.53 8.59
N ALA A 80 -7.97 7.55 7.75
CA ALA A 80 -9.08 8.18 7.02
C ALA A 80 -9.66 7.25 5.94
N ASP A 81 -8.79 6.58 5.18
CA ASP A 81 -9.20 5.61 4.17
C ASP A 81 -9.93 4.42 4.85
N LEU A 82 -9.44 3.94 6.00
CA LEU A 82 -10.10 2.89 6.80
C LEU A 82 -11.46 3.34 7.37
N ALA A 83 -11.56 4.58 7.85
CA ALA A 83 -12.81 5.13 8.37
C ALA A 83 -13.87 5.30 7.26
N ALA A 84 -13.44 5.72 6.06
CA ALA A 84 -14.29 5.84 4.89
C ALA A 84 -14.80 4.48 4.39
N ASP A 85 -13.94 3.46 4.40
CA ASP A 85 -14.35 2.08 4.06
C ASP A 85 -15.36 1.53 5.07
N LEU A 86 -15.17 1.75 6.37
CA LEU A 86 -16.10 1.27 7.42
C LEU A 86 -17.49 1.92 7.33
N ASP A 87 -17.58 3.17 6.89
CA ASP A 87 -18.87 3.87 6.69
C ASP A 87 -19.60 3.38 5.44
N GLN A 88 -18.92 2.79 4.45
CA GLN A 88 -19.56 2.20 3.27
C GLN A 88 -20.25 0.85 3.53
N TYR A 89 -19.98 0.22 4.68
CA TYR A 89 -20.59 -1.05 5.09
C TYR A 89 -21.67 -0.91 6.18
N ARG A 90 -22.16 0.32 6.41
CA ARG A 90 -23.31 0.64 7.29
C ARG A 90 -24.57 0.91 6.48
#